data_AF-A0A6A4W2E8-F1
#
_entry.id   AF-A0A6A4W2E8-F1
#
_cell.length_a   1.000
_cell.length_b   1.000
_cell.length_c   1.000
_cell.angle_alpha   90.00
_cell.angle_beta   90.00
_cell.angle_gamma   90.00
#
_symmetry.space_group_name_H-M   'P 1'
#
loop_
_entity.id
_entity.type
_entity.pdbx_description
1 polymer ?
#
loop_
_entity_poly.entity_id
_entity_poly.type
_entity_poly.pdbx_seq_one_letter_code
_entity_poly.pdbx_strand_id
1 'polypeptide(L)'
;MFYSRCIGTVTVLAELDREEQPVYTLIIEVWDNYQFGFTAGESRNAFKQIRVELSDVNDQAPVLHLPSTCVTVTEFHDPRDVITLVTADDADDASTPNGRVRFSIAAGNQDGELDGGKFRRCWESNAELLSGI
;
A
#
# COMPACT_ATOMS: atom_id res chain seq x y z
N MET A 1 -23.91 0.82 1.87
CA MET A 1 -24.08 -0.59 2.29
C MET A 1 -25.57 -0.86 2.50
N PHE A 2 -26.17 -1.85 1.81
CA PHE A 2 -27.57 -2.25 2.02
C PHE A 2 -27.79 -3.75 1.78
N TYR A 3 -28.68 -4.28 2.61
CA TYR A 3 -29.02 -5.68 2.85
C TYR A 3 -30.23 -6.09 2.00
N SER A 4 -30.16 -7.23 1.30
CA SER A 4 -31.33 -7.82 0.62
C SER A 4 -32.26 -8.45 1.66
N ARG A 5 -33.48 -7.93 1.74
CA ARG A 5 -34.41 -8.07 2.89
C ARG A 5 -34.86 -9.49 3.23
N CYS A 6 -34.51 -10.51 2.45
CA CYS A 6 -34.94 -11.89 2.70
C CYS A 6 -33.89 -12.99 2.43
N ILE A 7 -32.73 -12.66 1.84
CA ILE A 7 -31.81 -13.70 1.29
C ILE A 7 -30.47 -13.77 2.06
N GLY A 8 -30.21 -12.83 2.98
CA GLY A 8 -29.03 -12.88 3.85
C GLY A 8 -27.68 -12.67 3.14
N THR A 9 -27.70 -12.22 1.88
CA THR A 9 -26.49 -11.97 1.09
C THR A 9 -25.94 -10.56 1.32
N VAL A 10 -24.62 -10.46 1.51
CA VAL A 10 -23.88 -9.19 1.56
C VAL A 10 -23.28 -8.93 0.18
N THR A 11 -23.43 -7.72 -0.34
CA THR A 11 -22.90 -7.31 -1.65
C THR A 11 -22.19 -5.97 -1.55
N VAL A 12 -21.25 -5.75 -2.46
CA VAL A 12 -20.50 -4.50 -2.59
C VAL A 12 -21.31 -3.51 -3.44
N LEU A 13 -21.43 -2.26 -3.00
CA LEU A 13 -22.24 -1.23 -3.67
C LEU A 13 -21.41 -0.17 -4.41
N ALA A 14 -20.15 -0.03 -4.03
CA ALA A 14 -19.21 0.94 -4.57
C ALA A 14 -17.83 0.30 -4.57
N GLU A 15 -16.90 0.91 -5.30
CA GLU A 15 -15.51 0.50 -5.29
C GLU A 15 -14.96 0.48 -3.86
N LEU A 16 -14.08 -0.47 -3.60
CA LEU A 16 -13.43 -0.69 -2.32
C LEU A 16 -11.95 -0.44 -2.53
N ASP A 17 -11.37 0.35 -1.63
CA ASP A 17 -9.97 0.74 -1.66
C ASP A 17 -9.34 0.32 -0.32
N ARG A 18 -8.31 -0.53 -0.40
CA ARG A 18 -7.63 -1.11 0.79
C ARG A 18 -6.71 -0.07 1.43
N GLU A 19 -6.13 0.81 0.63
CA GLU A 19 -5.25 1.91 1.01
C GLU A 19 -6.04 2.96 1.80
N GLU A 20 -7.28 3.23 1.38
CA GLU A 20 -8.20 4.11 2.11
C GLU A 20 -8.78 3.41 3.35
N GLN A 21 -9.34 2.20 3.19
CA GLN A 21 -10.00 1.49 4.28
C GLN A 21 -9.85 -0.05 4.18
N PRO A 22 -8.91 -0.65 4.93
CA PRO A 22 -8.62 -2.08 4.84
C PRO A 22 -9.63 -2.98 5.56
N VAL A 23 -10.42 -2.43 6.48
CA VAL A 23 -11.30 -3.19 7.37
C VAL A 23 -12.65 -2.52 7.51
N TYR A 24 -13.72 -3.30 7.34
CA TYR A 24 -15.11 -2.88 7.60
C TYR A 24 -15.71 -3.72 8.72
N THR A 25 -16.36 -3.05 9.67
CA THR A 25 -17.13 -3.71 10.73
C THR A 25 -18.60 -3.53 10.46
N LEU A 26 -19.29 -4.65 10.25
CA LEU A 26 -20.72 -4.70 9.96
C LEU A 26 -21.45 -5.22 11.19
N ILE A 27 -22.56 -4.58 11.54
CA ILE A 27 -23.50 -5.10 12.54
C ILE A 27 -24.77 -5.49 11.81
N ILE A 28 -25.07 -6.78 11.81
CA ILE A 28 -26.29 -7.33 11.23
C ILE A 28 -27.31 -7.48 12.35
N GLU A 29 -28.51 -6.97 12.13
CA GLU A 29 -29.68 -7.21 12.95
C GLU A 29 -30.61 -8.18 12.21
N VAL A 30 -31.05 -9.22 12.90
CA VAL A 30 -32.07 -10.16 12.42
C VAL A 30 -33.28 -10.11 13.34
N TRP A 31 -34.47 -10.24 12.77
CA TRP A 31 -35.74 -10.25 13.49
C TRP A 31 -36.46 -11.58 13.27
N ASP A 32 -37.19 -12.05 14.28
CA ASP A 32 -38.15 -13.12 14.06
C ASP A 32 -39.32 -12.64 13.20
N ASN A 33 -39.78 -13.47 12.25
CA ASN A 33 -40.88 -13.11 11.35
C ASN A 33 -42.24 -13.33 12.03
N TYR A 34 -42.35 -13.05 13.33
CA TYR A 34 -43.58 -13.30 14.10
C TYR A 34 -44.59 -12.19 13.82
N GLN A 35 -45.57 -12.51 12.96
CA GLN A 35 -46.55 -11.57 12.42
C GLN A 35 -47.32 -10.76 13.48
N PHE A 36 -47.59 -11.34 14.65
CA PHE A 36 -48.27 -10.68 15.76
C PHE A 36 -47.30 -10.11 16.82
N GLY A 37 -46.02 -10.49 16.76
CA GLY A 37 -45.00 -10.12 17.75
C GLY A 37 -44.61 -8.66 17.73
N PHE A 38 -44.65 -8.01 16.56
CA PHE A 38 -44.28 -6.60 16.45
C PHE A 38 -45.28 -5.69 17.17
N THR A 39 -46.59 -6.00 17.09
CA THR A 39 -47.64 -5.21 17.75
C THR A 39 -47.80 -5.59 19.23
N ALA A 40 -47.51 -6.84 19.60
CA ALA A 40 -47.57 -7.33 20.98
C ALA A 40 -46.30 -7.05 21.81
N GLY A 41 -45.22 -6.56 21.19
CA GLY A 41 -43.92 -6.36 21.85
C GLY A 41 -43.15 -7.67 22.14
N GLU A 42 -43.55 -8.77 21.49
CA GLU A 42 -42.98 -10.11 21.69
C GLU A 42 -41.98 -10.52 20.59
N SER A 43 -41.84 -9.70 19.54
CA SER A 43 -40.87 -9.95 18.48
C SER A 43 -39.44 -9.87 19.01
N ARG A 44 -38.62 -10.84 18.63
CA ARG A 44 -37.23 -10.95 19.06
C ARG A 44 -36.30 -10.51 17.95
N ASN A 45 -35.24 -9.81 18.33
CA ASN A 45 -34.12 -9.53 17.46
C ASN A 45 -32.81 -10.13 18.00
N ALA A 46 -31.84 -10.29 17.13
CA ALA A 46 -30.47 -10.64 17.48
C ALA A 46 -29.49 -9.84 16.63
N PHE A 47 -28.32 -9.56 17.20
CA PHE A 47 -27.24 -8.83 16.54
C PHE A 47 -26.04 -9.73 16.32
N LYS A 48 -25.37 -9.56 15.19
CA LYS A 48 -24.08 -10.21 14.91
C LYS A 48 -23.12 -9.21 14.29
N GLN A 49 -21.92 -9.12 14.85
CA GLN A 49 -20.82 -8.39 14.25
C GLN A 49 -20.09 -9.27 13.24
N ILE A 50 -19.82 -8.73 12.06
CA ILE A 50 -18.97 -9.30 11.01
C ILE A 50 -17.84 -8.34 10.73
N ARG A 51 -16.61 -8.85 10.75
CA ARG A 51 -15.42 -8.12 10.30
C ARG A 51 -15.10 -8.56 8.87
N VAL A 52 -15.00 -7.60 7.97
CA VAL A 52 -14.60 -7.80 6.58
C VAL A 52 -13.23 -7.17 6.41
N GLU A 53 -12.28 -7.95 5.90
CA GLU A 53 -10.90 -7.53 5.62
C GLU A 53 -10.72 -7.56 4.10
N LEU A 54 -10.23 -6.47 3.53
CA LEU A 54 -9.94 -6.39 2.11
C LEU A 54 -8.62 -7.08 1.80
N SER A 55 -8.60 -7.84 0.71
CA SER A 55 -7.36 -8.38 0.16
C SER A 55 -6.61 -7.29 -0.59
N ASP A 56 -5.31 -7.29 -0.43
CA ASP A 56 -4.40 -6.41 -1.14
C ASP A 56 -4.29 -6.74 -2.65
N VAL A 57 -4.14 -5.70 -3.46
CA VAL A 57 -3.94 -5.76 -4.91
C VAL A 57 -2.80 -4.82 -5.26
N ASN A 58 -1.92 -5.22 -6.17
CA ASN A 58 -0.78 -4.39 -6.59
C ASN A 58 -1.23 -3.26 -7.53
N ASP A 59 -1.71 -2.15 -6.95
CA ASP A 59 -2.16 -0.99 -7.69
C ASP A 59 -1.47 0.33 -7.28
N GLN A 60 -0.60 0.28 -6.27
CA GLN A 60 0.27 1.39 -5.90
C GLN A 60 1.66 1.21 -6.52
N ALA A 61 2.18 2.26 -7.15
CA ALA A 61 3.55 2.25 -7.63
C ALA A 61 4.48 2.77 -6.53
N PRO A 62 5.65 2.18 -6.31
CA PRO A 62 6.55 2.64 -5.27
C PRO A 62 7.07 4.05 -5.60
N VAL A 63 7.18 4.88 -4.56
CA VAL A 63 7.64 6.27 -4.63
C VAL A 63 9.09 6.33 -4.18
N LEU A 64 9.96 6.76 -5.08
CA LEU A 64 11.41 6.83 -4.80
C LEU A 64 11.78 8.13 -4.08
N HIS A 65 12.59 8.01 -3.03
CA HIS A 65 13.16 9.12 -2.29
C HIS A 65 14.67 9.19 -2.49
N LEU A 66 15.07 10.14 -3.34
CA LEU A 66 16.47 10.42 -3.65
C LEU A 66 16.99 11.59 -2.80
N PRO A 67 18.29 11.59 -2.45
CA PRO A 67 18.94 12.76 -1.85
C PRO A 67 18.72 14.02 -2.70
N SER A 68 18.33 15.12 -2.06
CA SER A 68 18.14 16.42 -2.73
C SER A 68 19.44 17.07 -3.17
N THR A 69 20.58 16.59 -2.67
CA THR A 69 21.92 17.07 -2.99
C THR A 69 22.70 16.03 -3.78
N CYS A 70 23.59 16.53 -4.66
CA CYS A 70 24.52 15.66 -5.36
C CYS A 70 25.48 15.01 -4.37
N VAL A 71 25.73 13.72 -4.57
CA VAL A 71 26.70 12.98 -3.76
C VAL A 71 28.06 13.06 -4.44
N THR A 72 29.09 13.32 -3.64
CA THR A 72 30.47 13.44 -4.12
C THR A 72 31.33 12.40 -3.43
N VAL A 73 32.03 11.59 -4.22
CA VAL A 73 32.94 10.54 -3.74
C VAL A 73 34.35 10.92 -4.14
N THR A 74 35.28 10.87 -3.18
CA THR A 74 36.71 11.13 -3.43
C THR A 74 37.42 9.82 -3.77
N GLU A 75 38.56 9.91 -4.43
CA GLU A 75 39.42 8.74 -4.72
C GLU A 75 40.00 8.07 -3.46
N PHE A 76 40.00 8.78 -2.32
CA PHE A 76 40.47 8.28 -1.02
C PHE A 76 39.39 7.54 -0.24
N HIS A 77 38.20 7.40 -0.79
CA HIS A 77 37.08 6.73 -0.13
C HIS A 77 37.35 5.22 -0.04
N ASP A 78 37.12 4.64 1.14
CA ASP A 78 37.43 3.22 1.33
C ASP A 78 36.46 2.34 0.52
N PRO A 79 36.93 1.18 0.03
CA PRO A 79 36.04 0.20 -0.58
C PRO A 79 34.99 -0.27 0.43
N ARG A 80 33.72 -0.30 -0.01
CA ARG A 80 32.53 -0.73 0.76
C ARG A 80 31.98 0.28 1.77
N ASP A 81 32.56 1.48 1.84
CA ASP A 81 31.93 2.56 2.59
C ASP A 81 30.60 2.96 1.94
N VAL A 82 29.63 3.30 2.77
CA VAL A 82 28.29 3.70 2.33
C VAL A 82 28.36 5.11 1.77
N ILE A 83 28.12 5.23 0.46
CA ILE A 83 28.15 6.51 -0.26
C ILE A 83 26.87 7.32 0.01
N THR A 84 25.72 6.66 -0.01
CA THR A 84 24.42 7.31 0.14
C THR A 84 23.33 6.29 0.47
N LEU A 85 22.22 6.79 0.98
CA LEU A 85 21.00 6.03 1.26
C LEU A 85 19.90 6.51 0.31
N VAL A 86 19.23 5.55 -0.32
CA VAL A 86 18.04 5.76 -1.12
C VAL A 86 16.93 4.92 -0.48
N THR A 87 15.75 5.50 -0.35
CA THR A 87 14.57 4.80 0.16
C THR A 87 13.44 4.87 -0.85
N ALA A 88 12.46 3.99 -0.72
CA ALA A 88 11.24 4.04 -1.50
C ALA A 88 10.10 3.51 -0.63
N ASP A 89 8.92 4.09 -0.82
CA ASP A 89 7.70 3.72 -0.10
C ASP A 89 6.65 3.24 -1.10
N ASP A 90 6.07 2.09 -0.83
CA ASP A 90 4.93 1.53 -1.56
C ASP A 90 3.71 1.52 -0.63
N ALA A 91 2.55 1.93 -1.13
CA ALA A 91 1.34 2.01 -0.32
C ALA A 91 0.57 0.67 -0.26
N ASP A 92 0.94 -0.30 -1.09
CA ASP A 92 0.47 -1.68 -1.00
C ASP A 92 0.88 -2.34 0.34
N ASP A 93 0.31 -3.51 0.64
CA ASP A 93 0.47 -4.15 1.94
C ASP A 93 1.91 -4.67 2.08
N ALA A 94 2.68 -4.07 2.99
CA ALA A 94 4.07 -4.44 3.24
C ALA A 94 4.25 -5.90 3.72
N SER A 95 3.17 -6.58 4.14
CA SER A 95 3.20 -8.01 4.48
C SER A 95 3.08 -8.92 3.26
N THR A 96 2.63 -8.40 2.11
CA THR A 96 2.53 -9.12 0.83
C THR A 96 3.74 -8.81 -0.05
N PRO A 97 3.91 -9.55 -1.17
CA PRO A 97 4.89 -9.19 -2.19
C PRO A 97 4.63 -7.84 -2.88
N ASN A 98 3.39 -7.33 -2.86
CA ASN A 98 3.00 -6.12 -3.56
C ASN A 98 3.70 -4.90 -2.96
N GLY A 99 3.67 -4.75 -1.62
CA GLY A 99 4.39 -3.67 -0.92
C GLY A 99 5.90 -3.85 -0.81
N ARG A 100 6.53 -4.80 -1.52
CA ARG A 100 7.98 -5.07 -1.43
C ARG A 100 8.75 -4.44 -2.58
N VAL A 101 9.60 -3.47 -2.25
CA VAL A 101 10.46 -2.79 -3.23
C VAL A 101 11.82 -3.47 -3.42
N ARG A 102 12.32 -3.46 -4.66
CA ARG A 102 13.70 -3.86 -5.02
C ARG A 102 14.41 -2.75 -5.79
N PHE A 103 15.67 -2.52 -5.44
CA PHE A 103 16.52 -1.54 -6.11
C PHE A 103 17.51 -2.22 -7.05
N SER A 104 17.75 -1.58 -8.20
CA SER A 104 18.82 -1.95 -9.11
C SER A 104 19.46 -0.69 -9.70
N ILE A 105 20.72 -0.80 -10.10
CA ILE A 105 21.42 0.29 -10.79
C ILE A 105 21.32 0.00 -12.30
N ALA A 106 20.48 0.76 -13.01
CA ALA A 106 20.26 0.57 -14.44
C ALA A 106 21.50 0.93 -15.28
N ALA A 107 22.19 2.02 -14.94
CA ALA A 107 23.38 2.47 -15.64
C ALA A 107 24.32 3.32 -14.76
N GLY A 108 25.61 3.26 -15.10
CA GLY A 108 26.64 4.17 -14.58
C GLY A 108 26.56 5.56 -15.22
N ASN A 109 27.24 6.53 -14.61
CA ASN A 109 27.37 7.87 -15.18
C ASN A 109 28.28 7.79 -16.42
N GLN A 110 27.73 8.04 -17.62
CA GLN A 110 28.49 8.08 -18.87
C GLN A 110 29.19 9.43 -19.06
N ASP A 111 28.76 10.47 -18.35
CA ASP A 111 29.24 11.85 -18.54
C ASP A 111 30.54 12.13 -17.79
N GLY A 112 30.96 11.23 -16.88
CA GLY A 112 32.32 11.22 -16.33
C GLY A 112 32.80 12.54 -15.70
N GLU A 113 31.89 13.40 -15.23
CA GLU A 113 32.26 14.71 -14.68
C GLU A 113 33.13 14.54 -13.42
N LEU A 114 34.41 14.84 -13.57
CA LEU A 114 35.42 14.81 -12.52
C LEU A 114 35.69 16.25 -12.07
N ASP A 115 35.34 16.59 -10.83
CA ASP A 115 35.70 17.87 -10.23
C ASP A 115 36.88 17.66 -9.27
N GLY A 116 38.10 17.99 -9.71
CA GLY A 116 39.30 17.95 -8.88
C GLY A 116 39.62 16.59 -8.24
N GLY A 117 39.45 15.49 -8.98
CA GLY A 117 39.70 14.12 -8.48
C GLY A 117 38.52 13.49 -7.72
N LYS A 118 37.31 14.08 -7.84
CA LYS A 118 36.10 13.58 -7.22
C LYS A 118 35.05 13.22 -8.27
N PHE A 119 34.38 12.08 -8.07
CA PHE A 119 33.18 11.73 -8.82
C PHE A 119 31.98 12.40 -8.18
N ARG A 120 31.28 13.24 -8.94
CA ARG A 120 30.02 13.86 -8.51
C ARG A 120 28.86 13.21 -9.25
N ARG A 121 27.86 12.73 -8.52
CA ARG A 121 26.60 12.25 -9.11
C ARG A 121 25.45 13.09 -8.57
N CYS A 122 24.76 13.76 -9.48
CA CYS A 122 23.47 14.39 -9.20
C CYS A 122 22.38 13.41 -9.64
N TRP A 123 21.32 13.31 -8.84
CA TRP A 123 20.17 12.48 -9.18
C TRP A 123 19.30 13.24 -10.18
N GLU A 124 19.34 12.84 -11.43
CA GLU A 124 18.25 13.11 -12.36
C GLU A 124 17.18 12.03 -12.13
N SER A 125 15.92 12.34 -12.44
CA SER A 125 14.70 11.53 -12.19
C SER A 125 14.68 10.11 -12.77
N ASN A 126 15.82 9.55 -13.19
CA ASN A 126 15.96 8.33 -13.99
C ASN A 126 16.36 7.10 -13.14
N ALA A 127 16.13 7.12 -11.83
CA ALA A 127 16.26 5.91 -11.02
C ALA A 127 14.97 5.09 -11.18
N GLU A 128 15.06 3.98 -11.90
CA GLU A 128 13.91 3.12 -12.19
C GLU A 128 13.66 2.16 -11.03
N LEU A 129 12.44 2.20 -10.50
CA LEU A 129 11.91 1.18 -9.62
C LEU A 129 11.36 0.05 -10.48
N LEU A 130 11.92 -1.15 -10.33
CA LEU A 130 11.32 -2.35 -10.89
C LEU A 130 10.31 -2.87 -9.86
N SER A 131 9.03 -2.55 -10.05
CA SER A 131 7.99 -3.35 -9.42
C SER A 131 8.05 -4.76 -10.02
N GLY A 132 8.14 -5.76 -9.16
CA GLY A 132 8.05 -7.17 -9.52
C GLY A 132 7.73 -7.94 -8.25
N ILE A 133 6.62 -8.67 -8.15
CA ILE A 133 5.86 -9.48 -9.12
C ILE A 133 4.36 -9.19 -8.94
#